data_AF-A0A513WYB0-F1
#
_entry.id   AF-A0A513WYB0-F1
#
_cell.length_a   1.000
_cell.length_b   1.000
_cell.length_c   1.000
_cell.angle_alpha   90.00
_cell.angle_beta   90.00
_cell.angle_gamma   90.00
#
_symmetry.space_group_name_H-M   'P 1'
#
loop_
_entity.id
_entity.type
_entity.pdbx_description
1 polymer ?
#
loop_
_entity_poly.entity_id
_entity_poly.type
_entity_poly.pdbx_seq_one_letter_code
_entity_poly.pdbx_strand_id
1 'polypeptide(L)'
;NFVCTFNSLKCIGMLLDRQLPTSWSIYLTSVLLLLTLPVLTAAFCMLLADRHFNTMLFDPTNAGDPILYQHLFWVFGHPEVYVLILPAFGIISLILASTTSKEVFGNQTMIIAMASIAIIGCLVWVHHMYTSGVEVDTRSYFTTTTILIALPTGNKIFNWICTLQSTTVSRYLGILQIVIAFIITFTLGGTTGVVLGNAGIDVSLHDTAYVVAHFHFVLSIGAILALIAFIAYSQRLMLEVVITNRCLIVLIPVMVIAILITFTPMHFLGFATLPRRIPDYGDEV
;
A
#
# COMPACT_ATOMS: atom_id res chain seq x y z
N ASN A 1 9.80 -1.53 19.91
CA ASN A 1 9.73 -2.97 20.23
C ASN A 1 10.26 -3.82 19.07
N PHE A 2 9.54 -3.94 17.95
CA PHE A 2 9.94 -4.82 16.83
C PHE A 2 11.33 -4.58 16.24
N VAL A 3 11.79 -3.32 16.13
CA VAL A 3 13.17 -3.00 15.70
C VAL A 3 14.22 -3.62 16.64
N CYS A 4 14.00 -3.55 17.95
CA CYS A 4 14.90 -4.17 18.94
C CYS A 4 14.83 -5.69 18.84
N THR A 5 13.63 -6.27 18.73
CA THR A 5 13.43 -7.72 18.59
C THR A 5 14.15 -8.28 17.37
N PHE A 6 13.99 -7.65 16.21
CA PHE A 6 14.62 -8.08 14.95
C PHE A 6 16.15 -8.05 15.02
N ASN A 7 16.72 -7.05 15.69
CA ASN A 7 18.18 -6.90 15.78
C ASN A 7 18.81 -7.73 16.90
N SER A 8 18.15 -7.83 18.06
CA SER A 8 18.75 -8.34 19.30
C SER A 8 18.30 -9.75 19.68
N LEU A 9 17.12 -10.23 19.23
CA LEU A 9 16.54 -11.51 19.65
C LEU A 9 16.52 -12.57 18.53
N LYS A 10 17.61 -12.66 17.75
CA LYS A 10 17.76 -13.67 16.69
C LYS A 10 18.28 -15.00 17.26
N CYS A 11 17.76 -16.11 16.74
CA CYS A 11 18.37 -17.43 17.02
C CYS A 11 19.81 -17.48 16.50
N ILE A 12 20.66 -18.23 17.20
CA ILE A 12 22.06 -18.44 16.82
C ILE A 12 22.11 -19.03 15.40
N GLY A 13 22.94 -18.45 14.54
CA GLY A 13 23.10 -18.87 13.14
C GLY A 13 22.10 -18.25 12.15
N MET A 14 21.12 -17.46 12.61
CA MET A 14 20.18 -16.75 11.74
C MET A 14 20.75 -15.41 11.26
N LEU A 15 21.54 -15.46 10.19
CA LEU A 15 22.11 -14.28 9.54
C LEU A 15 21.01 -13.38 8.92
N LEU A 16 21.33 -12.10 8.69
CA LEU A 16 20.37 -11.10 8.19
C LEU A 16 19.88 -11.41 6.75
N ASP A 17 20.75 -11.94 5.91
CA ASP A 17 20.48 -12.38 4.53
C ASP A 17 19.60 -13.64 4.46
N ARG A 18 19.47 -14.37 5.57
CA ARG A 18 18.65 -15.59 5.68
C ARG A 18 17.29 -15.35 6.34
N GLN A 19 16.97 -14.12 6.72
CA GLN A 19 15.68 -13.78 7.28
C GLN A 19 14.58 -13.82 6.22
N LEU A 20 13.37 -14.22 6.63
CA LEU A 20 12.22 -14.28 5.74
C LEU A 20 11.76 -12.87 5.32
N PRO A 21 11.18 -12.71 4.12
CA PRO A 21 10.60 -11.44 3.67
C PRO A 21 9.55 -10.89 4.64
N THR A 22 8.81 -11.75 5.34
CA THR A 22 7.83 -11.34 6.36
C THR A 22 8.48 -10.66 7.56
N SER A 23 9.61 -11.15 8.05
CA SER A 23 10.32 -10.51 9.16
C SER A 23 10.88 -9.15 8.74
N TRP A 24 11.46 -9.10 7.53
CA TRP A 24 11.94 -7.85 6.94
C TRP A 24 10.82 -6.83 6.71
N SER A 25 9.64 -7.26 6.27
CA SER A 25 8.53 -6.34 6.04
C SER A 25 8.05 -5.69 7.33
N ILE A 26 7.96 -6.44 8.44
CA ILE A 26 7.62 -5.90 9.76
C ILE A 26 8.73 -4.97 10.28
N TYR A 27 10.00 -5.31 10.07
CA TYR A 27 11.12 -4.46 10.43
C TYR A 27 11.06 -3.10 9.70
N LEU A 28 10.93 -3.12 8.37
CA LEU A 28 10.84 -1.91 7.55
C LEU A 28 9.62 -1.06 7.92
N THR A 29 8.46 -1.69 8.13
CA THR A 29 7.24 -1.03 8.61
C THR A 29 7.48 -0.33 9.96
N SER A 30 8.18 -0.98 10.88
CA SER A 30 8.49 -0.42 12.19
C SER A 30 9.44 0.77 12.09
N VAL A 31 10.39 0.74 11.16
CA VAL A 31 11.30 1.88 10.88
C VAL A 31 10.51 3.05 10.29
N LEU A 32 9.61 2.81 9.32
CA LEU A 32 8.76 3.87 8.76
C LEU A 32 7.93 4.55 9.86
N LEU A 33 7.24 3.77 10.69
CA LEU A 33 6.44 4.30 11.80
C LEU A 33 7.25 5.17 12.76
N LEU A 34 8.49 4.74 13.11
CA LEU A 34 9.37 5.53 13.97
C LEU A 34 9.79 6.86 13.34
N LEU A 35 9.95 6.90 12.02
CA LEU A 35 10.34 8.12 11.29
C LEU A 35 9.16 9.07 11.09
N THR A 36 7.95 8.55 10.85
CA THR A 36 6.84 9.35 10.29
C THR A 36 5.79 9.74 11.32
N LEU A 37 5.51 8.91 12.33
CA LEU A 37 4.53 9.22 13.38
C LEU A 37 4.84 10.49 14.18
N PRO A 38 6.10 10.85 14.48
CA PRO A 38 6.40 12.12 15.15
C PRO A 38 5.92 13.33 14.36
N VAL A 39 6.00 13.30 13.01
CA VAL A 39 5.54 14.39 12.14
C VAL A 39 4.03 14.55 12.22
N LEU A 40 3.27 13.44 12.14
CA LEU A 40 1.82 13.47 12.32
C LEU A 40 1.42 13.99 13.71
N THR A 41 2.12 13.51 14.75
CA THR A 41 1.86 13.93 16.13
C THR A 41 2.05 15.43 16.29
N ALA A 42 3.12 15.98 15.69
CA ALA A 42 3.36 17.42 15.67
C ALA A 42 2.25 18.17 14.90
N ALA A 43 1.87 17.72 13.71
CA ALA A 43 0.77 18.30 12.91
C ALA A 43 -0.55 18.33 13.69
N PHE A 44 -0.86 17.25 14.39
CA PHE A 44 -2.05 17.15 15.22
C PHE A 44 -2.01 18.08 16.42
N CYS A 45 -0.88 18.15 17.14
CA CYS A 45 -0.69 19.09 18.26
C CYS A 45 -0.81 20.55 17.79
N MET A 46 -0.24 20.89 16.63
CA MET A 46 -0.36 22.22 16.03
C MET A 46 -1.82 22.56 15.68
N LEU A 47 -2.56 21.61 15.09
CA LEU A 47 -3.97 21.81 14.78
C LEU A 47 -4.83 21.94 16.04
N LEU A 48 -4.54 21.15 17.08
CA LEU A 48 -5.20 21.30 18.38
C LEU A 48 -4.89 22.63 19.05
N ALA A 49 -3.65 23.12 18.93
CA ALA A 49 -3.25 24.43 19.39
C ALA A 49 -4.07 25.54 18.72
N ASP A 50 -4.25 25.46 17.39
CA ASP A 50 -5.04 26.44 16.65
C ASP A 50 -6.51 26.40 17.08
N ARG A 51 -7.05 25.21 17.37
CA ARG A 51 -8.46 25.05 17.76
C ARG A 51 -8.78 25.39 19.21
N HIS A 52 -7.83 25.21 20.14
CA HIS A 52 -8.11 25.27 21.59
C HIS A 52 -7.24 26.26 22.37
N PHE A 53 -6.14 26.73 21.79
CA PHE A 53 -5.16 27.57 22.49
C PHE A 53 -4.86 28.88 21.75
N ASN A 54 -5.70 29.27 20.78
CA ASN A 54 -5.60 30.50 20.00
C ASN A 54 -4.24 30.69 19.29
N THR A 55 -3.55 29.60 18.94
CA THR A 55 -2.46 29.70 17.96
C THR A 55 -3.04 29.86 16.55
N MET A 56 -2.20 30.28 15.60
CA MET A 56 -2.63 30.64 14.25
C MET A 56 -1.65 30.10 13.20
N LEU A 57 -1.25 28.85 13.34
CA LEU A 57 -0.23 28.21 12.49
C LEU A 57 -0.74 27.95 11.07
N PHE A 58 -2.01 27.58 10.93
CA PHE A 58 -2.62 27.20 9.65
C PHE A 58 -3.71 28.17 9.18
N ASP A 59 -4.01 29.22 9.94
CA ASP A 59 -5.05 30.22 9.60
C ASP A 59 -4.50 31.31 8.66
N PRO A 60 -4.92 31.35 7.38
CA PRO A 60 -4.42 32.32 6.42
C PRO A 60 -4.84 33.76 6.74
N THR A 61 -5.88 33.98 7.55
CA THR A 61 -6.28 35.32 7.95
C THR A 61 -5.29 35.97 8.92
N ASN A 62 -4.43 35.15 9.55
CA ASN A 62 -3.45 35.56 10.55
C ASN A 62 -2.02 35.15 10.16
N ALA A 63 -1.73 35.14 8.86
CA ALA A 63 -0.42 34.78 8.27
C ALA A 63 0.03 33.31 8.48
N GLY A 64 -0.86 32.43 8.93
CA GLY A 64 -0.65 30.98 8.90
C GLY A 64 -0.78 30.41 7.49
N ASP A 65 -0.33 29.16 7.29
CA ASP A 65 -0.34 28.50 5.98
C ASP A 65 -1.05 27.13 6.04
N PRO A 66 -2.24 26.97 5.43
CA PRO A 66 -2.90 25.67 5.35
C PRO A 66 -2.16 24.64 4.49
N ILE A 67 -1.28 25.06 3.57
CA ILE A 67 -0.44 24.17 2.76
C ILE A 67 0.66 23.53 3.62
N LEU A 68 1.14 24.23 4.67
CA LEU A 68 2.04 23.64 5.66
C LEU A 68 1.42 22.40 6.32
N TYR A 69 0.13 22.46 6.68
CA TYR A 69 -0.58 21.29 7.21
C TYR A 69 -0.59 20.14 6.19
N GLN A 70 -0.87 20.43 4.91
CA GLN A 70 -0.85 19.41 3.86
C GLN A 70 0.53 18.74 3.76
N HIS A 71 1.62 19.50 3.77
CA HIS A 71 2.96 18.94 3.75
C HIS A 71 3.23 18.03 4.95
N LEU A 72 2.97 18.52 6.17
CA LEU A 72 3.18 17.73 7.40
C LEU A 72 2.34 16.46 7.41
N PHE A 73 1.07 16.57 7.00
CA PHE A 73 0.17 15.43 6.92
C PHE A 73 0.66 14.41 5.90
N TRP A 74 1.05 14.84 4.69
CA TRP A 74 1.43 13.92 3.62
C TRP A 74 2.84 13.34 3.79
N VAL A 75 3.77 14.04 4.45
CA VAL A 75 5.06 13.47 4.89
C VAL A 75 4.84 12.23 5.76
N PHE A 76 3.77 12.19 6.55
CA PHE A 76 3.31 10.98 7.21
C PHE A 76 2.46 10.09 6.30
N GLY A 77 1.46 10.67 5.63
CA GLY A 77 0.36 9.95 5.01
C GLY A 77 0.81 9.07 3.85
N HIS A 78 1.82 9.48 3.08
CA HIS A 78 2.33 8.60 2.02
C HIS A 78 3.15 7.42 2.56
N PRO A 79 4.12 7.61 3.48
CA PRO A 79 4.72 6.47 4.17
C PRO A 79 3.73 5.53 4.87
N GLU A 80 2.62 6.06 5.42
CA GLU A 80 1.59 5.25 6.07
C GLU A 80 0.93 4.25 5.12
N VAL A 81 0.71 4.61 3.85
CA VAL A 81 0.20 3.63 2.87
C VAL A 81 1.18 2.48 2.65
N TYR A 82 2.48 2.73 2.82
CA TYR A 82 3.49 1.66 2.80
C TYR A 82 3.56 0.86 4.10
N VAL A 83 3.36 1.50 5.25
CA VAL A 83 3.21 0.81 6.55
C VAL A 83 2.10 -0.24 6.47
N LEU A 84 1.01 0.07 5.77
CA LEU A 84 -0.13 -0.84 5.61
C LEU A 84 0.14 -1.97 4.59
N ILE A 85 0.87 -1.71 3.50
CA ILE A 85 1.05 -2.70 2.43
C ILE A 85 2.32 -3.57 2.56
N LEU A 86 3.39 -3.09 3.20
CA LEU A 86 4.62 -3.87 3.37
C LEU A 86 4.37 -5.19 4.15
N PRO A 87 3.63 -5.20 5.28
CA PRO A 87 3.27 -6.45 5.96
C PRO A 87 2.48 -7.40 5.06
N ALA A 88 1.54 -6.87 4.27
CA ALA A 88 0.78 -7.65 3.29
C ALA A 88 1.71 -8.35 2.29
N PHE A 89 2.74 -7.66 1.78
CA PHE A 89 3.74 -8.28 0.89
C PHE A 89 4.50 -9.43 1.57
N GLY A 90 4.86 -9.26 2.84
CA GLY A 90 5.51 -10.30 3.62
C GLY A 90 4.62 -11.53 3.82
N ILE A 91 3.33 -11.31 4.13
CA ILE A 91 2.32 -12.37 4.31
C ILE A 91 2.11 -13.12 3.00
N ILE A 92 1.91 -12.42 1.89
CA ILE A 92 1.71 -13.03 0.57
C ILE A 92 2.91 -13.89 0.19
N SER A 93 4.14 -13.41 0.45
CA SER A 93 5.36 -14.17 0.20
C SER A 93 5.45 -15.44 1.05
N LEU A 94 5.11 -15.35 2.35
CA LEU A 94 5.08 -16.50 3.26
C LEU A 94 4.07 -17.56 2.83
N ILE A 95 2.84 -17.13 2.55
CA ILE A 95 1.75 -18.04 2.15
C ILE A 95 2.09 -18.69 0.82
N LEU A 96 2.61 -17.91 -0.14
CA LEU A 96 3.02 -18.45 -1.43
C LEU A 96 4.09 -19.54 -1.26
N ALA A 97 5.15 -19.25 -0.49
CA ALA A 97 6.21 -20.23 -0.24
C ALA A 97 5.68 -21.51 0.43
N SER A 98 4.83 -21.35 1.45
CA SER A 98 4.26 -22.48 2.19
C SER A 98 3.31 -23.34 1.36
N THR A 99 2.43 -22.72 0.58
CA THR A 99 1.43 -23.44 -0.24
C THR A 99 2.04 -24.14 -1.45
N THR A 100 3.13 -23.59 -2.00
CA THR A 100 3.87 -24.17 -3.14
C THR A 100 4.99 -25.11 -2.71
N SER A 101 5.33 -25.15 -1.42
CA SER A 101 6.47 -25.88 -0.86
C SER A 101 7.80 -25.51 -1.54
N LYS A 102 7.95 -24.24 -1.91
CA LYS A 102 9.14 -23.66 -2.55
C LYS A 102 9.51 -22.34 -1.89
N GLU A 103 10.78 -21.98 -1.91
CA GLU A 103 11.17 -20.61 -1.56
C GLU A 103 10.66 -19.63 -2.62
N VAL A 104 10.36 -18.39 -2.19
CA VAL A 104 10.00 -17.35 -3.14
C VAL A 104 11.21 -17.05 -4.02
N PHE A 105 11.00 -17.06 -5.33
CA PHE A 105 12.01 -16.70 -6.30
C PHE A 105 12.59 -15.31 -5.98
N GLY A 106 13.91 -15.18 -5.96
CA GLY A 106 14.55 -13.90 -5.64
C GLY A 106 14.29 -13.43 -4.19
N ASN A 107 14.41 -14.29 -3.19
CA ASN A 107 14.18 -13.90 -1.78
C ASN A 107 14.94 -12.62 -1.37
N GLN A 108 16.20 -12.48 -1.77
CA GLN A 108 16.99 -11.28 -1.48
C GLN A 108 16.52 -10.06 -2.27
N THR A 109 16.12 -10.23 -3.55
CA THR A 109 15.60 -9.13 -4.37
C THR A 109 14.24 -8.65 -3.88
N MET A 110 13.42 -9.54 -3.29
CA MET A 110 12.18 -9.19 -2.58
C MET A 110 12.45 -8.26 -1.40
N ILE A 111 13.44 -8.58 -0.57
CA ILE A 111 13.82 -7.78 0.61
C ILE A 111 14.35 -6.41 0.17
N ILE A 112 15.25 -6.38 -0.81
CA ILE A 112 15.80 -5.13 -1.35
C ILE A 112 14.68 -4.28 -1.97
N ALA A 113 13.74 -4.88 -2.70
CA ALA A 113 12.60 -4.16 -3.25
C ALA A 113 11.72 -3.54 -2.16
N MET A 114 11.44 -4.25 -1.06
CA MET A 114 10.71 -3.67 0.08
C MET A 114 11.48 -2.53 0.74
N ALA A 115 12.80 -2.66 0.90
CA ALA A 115 13.63 -1.59 1.45
C ALA A 115 13.63 -0.35 0.53
N SER A 116 13.74 -0.53 -0.79
CA SER A 116 13.64 0.56 -1.77
C SER A 116 12.27 1.25 -1.71
N ILE A 117 11.18 0.50 -1.59
CA ILE A 117 9.83 1.07 -1.42
C ILE A 117 9.75 1.91 -0.14
N ALA A 118 10.28 1.41 0.99
CA ALA A 118 10.26 2.15 2.25
C ALA A 118 11.06 3.47 2.16
N ILE A 119 12.26 3.44 1.55
CA ILE A 119 13.12 4.62 1.42
C ILE A 119 12.50 5.64 0.45
N ILE A 120 12.18 5.21 -0.78
CA ILE A 120 11.64 6.11 -1.81
C ILE A 120 10.25 6.61 -1.38
N GLY A 121 9.48 5.81 -0.65
CA GLY A 121 8.18 6.21 -0.12
C GLY A 121 8.22 7.40 0.84
N CYS A 122 9.35 7.64 1.49
CA CYS A 122 9.54 8.85 2.31
C CYS A 122 9.84 10.10 1.47
N LEU A 123 10.07 9.96 0.16
CA LEU A 123 10.55 11.03 -0.74
C LEU A 123 9.50 11.45 -1.78
N VAL A 124 8.24 11.02 -1.65
CA VAL A 124 7.23 11.19 -2.71
C VAL A 124 5.94 11.90 -2.27
N TRP A 125 5.85 12.37 -1.02
CA TRP A 125 4.58 12.85 -0.44
C TRP A 125 3.86 13.96 -1.23
N VAL A 126 4.60 14.81 -1.95
CA VAL A 126 4.04 15.95 -2.68
C VAL A 126 3.16 15.53 -3.86
N HIS A 127 3.18 14.27 -4.31
CA HIS A 127 2.20 13.86 -5.33
C HIS A 127 0.75 13.93 -4.87
N HIS A 128 0.49 13.99 -3.56
CA HIS A 128 -0.86 14.25 -3.03
C HIS A 128 -1.25 15.73 -3.07
N MET A 129 -0.34 16.58 -3.55
CA MET A 129 -0.42 18.05 -3.50
C MET A 129 -0.10 18.67 -4.86
N TYR A 130 -0.14 17.91 -5.96
CA TYR A 130 0.21 18.43 -7.30
C TYR A 130 -0.67 19.60 -7.76
N THR A 131 -1.87 19.72 -7.23
CA THR A 131 -2.83 20.80 -7.50
C THR A 131 -2.78 21.93 -6.47
N SER A 132 -1.93 21.84 -5.45
CA SER A 132 -1.79 22.85 -4.38
C SER A 132 -0.89 24.04 -4.76
N GLY A 133 -0.55 24.21 -6.04
CA GLY A 133 0.26 25.34 -6.53
C GLY A 133 1.77 25.14 -6.45
N VAL A 134 2.24 23.90 -6.32
CA VAL A 134 3.67 23.55 -6.27
C VAL A 134 4.38 23.86 -7.60
N GLU A 135 5.61 24.37 -7.52
CA GLU A 135 6.44 24.74 -8.69
C GLU A 135 6.62 23.59 -9.69
N VAL A 136 6.80 23.93 -10.97
CA VAL A 136 6.91 22.96 -12.06
C VAL A 136 8.08 21.98 -11.89
N ASP A 137 9.24 22.47 -11.45
CA ASP A 137 10.43 21.65 -11.26
C ASP A 137 10.26 20.68 -10.09
N THR A 138 9.62 21.13 -9.01
CA THR A 138 9.25 20.26 -7.88
C THR A 138 8.26 19.19 -8.32
N ARG A 139 7.22 19.53 -9.11
CA ARG A 139 6.28 18.53 -9.65
C ARG A 139 6.98 17.51 -10.55
N SER A 140 7.97 17.93 -11.36
CA SER A 140 8.77 17.04 -12.21
C SER A 140 9.62 16.05 -11.40
N TYR A 141 10.28 16.53 -10.33
CA TYR A 141 11.01 15.68 -9.40
C TYR A 141 10.10 14.63 -8.75
N PHE A 142 8.98 15.07 -8.18
CA PHE A 142 8.04 14.17 -7.50
C PHE A 142 7.36 13.21 -8.47
N THR A 143 7.10 13.61 -9.72
CA THR A 143 6.58 12.72 -10.77
C THR A 143 7.56 11.58 -11.03
N THR A 144 8.82 11.93 -11.27
CA THR A 144 9.86 10.95 -11.58
C THR A 144 10.08 9.98 -10.42
N THR A 145 10.21 10.52 -9.20
CA THR A 145 10.46 9.72 -7.99
C THR A 145 9.26 8.83 -7.64
N THR A 146 8.03 9.30 -7.82
CA THR A 146 6.81 8.52 -7.58
C THR A 146 6.69 7.34 -8.55
N ILE A 147 6.88 7.59 -9.86
CA ILE A 147 6.82 6.55 -10.89
C ILE A 147 7.94 5.52 -10.69
N LEU A 148 9.11 5.93 -10.19
CA LEU A 148 10.24 5.03 -9.91
C LEU A 148 9.87 3.90 -8.94
N ILE A 149 8.91 4.11 -8.03
CA ILE A 149 8.43 3.07 -7.09
C ILE A 149 7.79 1.88 -7.81
N ALA A 150 7.34 2.06 -9.05
CA ALA A 150 6.83 0.96 -9.87
C ALA A 150 7.89 -0.12 -10.13
N LEU A 151 9.18 0.22 -10.16
CA LEU A 151 10.26 -0.74 -10.41
C LEU A 151 10.42 -1.78 -9.29
N PRO A 152 10.66 -1.41 -8.02
CA PRO A 152 10.72 -2.39 -6.93
C PRO A 152 9.39 -3.10 -6.72
N THR A 153 8.26 -2.43 -6.93
CA THR A 153 6.93 -3.06 -6.85
C THR A 153 6.75 -4.14 -7.92
N GLY A 154 7.11 -3.83 -9.16
CA GLY A 154 7.09 -4.77 -10.28
C GLY A 154 8.02 -5.96 -10.07
N ASN A 155 9.24 -5.74 -9.59
CA ASN A 155 10.18 -6.82 -9.23
C ASN A 155 9.51 -7.85 -8.30
N LYS A 156 8.80 -7.38 -7.26
CA LYS A 156 8.10 -8.29 -6.35
C LYS A 156 6.97 -9.07 -7.01
N ILE A 157 6.18 -8.41 -7.87
CA ILE A 157 5.12 -9.07 -8.64
C ILE A 157 5.71 -10.16 -9.53
N PHE A 158 6.80 -9.86 -10.24
CA PHE A 158 7.50 -10.85 -11.06
C PHE A 158 8.03 -12.02 -10.24
N ASN A 159 8.65 -11.77 -9.08
CA ASN A 159 9.12 -12.83 -8.20
C ASN A 159 8.00 -13.77 -7.75
N TRP A 160 6.82 -13.25 -7.41
CA TRP A 160 5.67 -14.09 -7.08
C TRP A 160 5.19 -14.90 -8.29
N ILE A 161 5.13 -14.31 -9.49
CA ILE A 161 4.74 -15.01 -10.72
C ILE A 161 5.75 -16.12 -11.06
N CYS A 162 7.05 -15.86 -10.99
CA CYS A 162 8.09 -16.86 -11.23
C CYS A 162 8.00 -18.02 -10.21
N THR A 163 7.68 -17.70 -8.95
CA THR A 163 7.45 -18.72 -7.92
C THR A 163 6.27 -19.62 -8.31
N LEU A 164 5.13 -19.02 -8.71
CA LEU A 164 3.94 -19.75 -9.19
C LEU A 164 4.24 -20.61 -10.43
N GLN A 165 4.93 -20.05 -11.43
CA GLN A 165 5.29 -20.76 -12.67
C GLN A 165 6.18 -21.97 -12.41
N SER A 166 7.09 -21.86 -11.44
CA SER A 166 7.98 -22.96 -11.09
C SER A 166 7.29 -24.04 -10.24
N THR A 167 6.06 -23.83 -9.78
CA THR A 167 5.41 -24.70 -8.79
C THR A 167 4.99 -26.04 -9.39
N THR A 168 5.38 -27.15 -8.73
CA THR A 168 4.96 -28.51 -9.09
C THR A 168 3.89 -29.08 -8.17
N VAL A 169 3.75 -28.53 -6.96
CA VAL A 169 2.78 -28.96 -5.94
C VAL A 169 2.08 -27.72 -5.40
N SER A 170 0.75 -27.71 -5.42
CA SER A 170 -0.05 -26.67 -4.78
C SER A 170 -0.90 -27.27 -3.65
N ARG A 171 -0.72 -26.74 -2.44
CA ARG A 171 -1.51 -27.09 -1.26
C ARG A 171 -2.48 -25.97 -0.94
N TYR A 172 -3.66 -26.32 -0.42
CA TYR A 172 -4.68 -25.37 0.03
C TYR A 172 -5.07 -24.35 -1.05
N LEU A 173 -5.60 -24.88 -2.17
CA LEU A 173 -5.95 -24.09 -3.36
C LEU A 173 -6.77 -22.82 -3.07
N GLY A 174 -7.69 -22.85 -2.10
CA GLY A 174 -8.50 -21.70 -1.73
C GLY A 174 -7.69 -20.56 -1.10
N ILE A 175 -6.66 -20.86 -0.31
CA ILE A 175 -5.73 -19.85 0.23
C ILE A 175 -4.83 -19.32 -0.89
N LEU A 176 -4.34 -20.20 -1.76
CA LEU A 176 -3.52 -19.82 -2.91
C LEU A 176 -4.28 -18.89 -3.88
N GLN A 177 -5.60 -19.08 -4.04
CA GLN A 177 -6.44 -18.18 -4.82
C GLN A 177 -6.47 -16.76 -4.24
N ILE A 178 -6.38 -16.57 -2.91
CA ILE A 178 -6.28 -15.23 -2.32
C ILE A 178 -4.98 -14.56 -2.72
N VAL A 179 -3.87 -15.30 -2.75
CA VAL A 179 -2.57 -14.80 -3.23
C VAL A 179 -2.66 -14.37 -4.69
N ILE A 180 -3.28 -15.19 -5.54
CA ILE A 180 -3.47 -14.87 -6.96
C ILE A 180 -4.39 -13.64 -7.12
N ALA A 181 -5.49 -13.57 -6.35
CA ALA A 181 -6.41 -12.43 -6.34
C ALA A 181 -5.70 -11.15 -5.91
N PHE A 182 -4.85 -11.22 -4.88
CA PHE A 182 -4.01 -10.11 -4.44
C PHE A 182 -3.09 -9.66 -5.58
N ILE A 183 -2.35 -10.57 -6.22
CA ILE A 183 -1.44 -10.22 -7.32
C ILE A 183 -2.19 -9.52 -8.46
N ILE A 184 -3.35 -10.03 -8.88
CA ILE A 184 -4.14 -9.46 -9.97
C ILE A 184 -4.67 -8.06 -9.59
N THR A 185 -5.40 -7.96 -8.49
CA THR A 185 -6.04 -6.70 -8.08
C THR A 185 -5.01 -5.61 -7.74
N PHE A 186 -3.91 -5.99 -7.08
CA PHE A 186 -2.83 -5.08 -6.76
C PHE A 186 -2.08 -4.61 -8.01
N THR A 187 -1.89 -5.47 -9.01
CA THR A 187 -1.26 -5.06 -10.29
C THR A 187 -2.16 -4.09 -11.06
N LEU A 188 -3.46 -4.36 -11.14
CA LEU A 188 -4.43 -3.47 -11.78
C LEU A 188 -4.51 -2.11 -11.09
N GLY A 189 -4.54 -2.07 -9.76
CA GLY A 189 -4.48 -0.80 -9.04
C GLY A 189 -3.11 -0.11 -9.16
N GLY A 190 -2.02 -0.88 -9.18
CA GLY A 190 -0.67 -0.33 -9.27
C GLY A 190 -0.44 0.41 -10.58
N THR A 191 -0.96 -0.10 -11.70
CA THR A 191 -0.85 0.56 -13.01
C THR A 191 -1.61 1.89 -13.05
N THR A 192 -2.78 1.98 -12.40
CA THR A 192 -3.51 3.26 -12.29
C THR A 192 -2.81 4.25 -11.36
N GLY A 193 -2.03 3.76 -10.39
CA GLY A 193 -1.15 4.59 -9.56
C GLY A 193 0.01 5.19 -10.34
N VAL A 194 0.56 4.47 -11.32
CA VAL A 194 1.59 5.01 -12.22
C VAL A 194 1.02 6.15 -13.07
N VAL A 195 -0.24 6.04 -13.50
CA VAL A 195 -0.95 7.13 -14.20
C VAL A 195 -1.06 8.36 -13.31
N LEU A 196 -1.53 8.20 -12.06
CA LEU A 196 -1.62 9.30 -11.08
C LEU A 196 -0.27 9.85 -10.64
N GLY A 197 0.81 9.06 -10.75
CA GLY A 197 2.17 9.52 -10.48
C GLY A 197 2.60 10.67 -11.40
N ASN A 198 1.95 10.84 -12.56
CA ASN A 198 2.22 11.92 -13.51
C ASN A 198 1.47 13.20 -13.11
N ALA A 199 2.21 14.21 -12.67
CA ALA A 199 1.62 15.50 -12.25
C ALA A 199 0.81 16.22 -13.35
N GLY A 200 1.12 16.01 -14.63
CA GLY A 200 0.35 16.59 -15.73
C GLY A 200 -1.03 15.94 -15.91
N ILE A 201 -1.12 14.64 -15.68
CA ILE A 201 -2.39 13.91 -15.70
C ILE A 201 -3.15 14.13 -14.40
N ASP A 202 -2.46 14.19 -13.26
CA ASP A 202 -3.11 14.38 -11.97
C ASP A 202 -3.86 15.70 -11.92
N VAL A 203 -3.48 16.75 -12.65
CA VAL A 203 -4.28 17.98 -12.75
C VAL A 203 -5.75 17.72 -13.14
N SER A 204 -6.04 16.74 -14.00
CA SER A 204 -7.42 16.40 -14.39
C SER A 204 -8.06 15.32 -13.53
N LEU A 205 -7.26 14.46 -12.89
CA LEU A 205 -7.75 13.32 -12.12
C LEU A 205 -7.74 13.55 -10.60
N HIS A 206 -7.09 14.61 -10.12
CA HIS A 206 -6.99 14.94 -8.71
C HIS A 206 -8.38 15.10 -8.11
N ASP A 207 -8.57 14.54 -6.91
CA ASP A 207 -9.85 14.59 -6.19
C ASP A 207 -11.07 14.05 -6.96
N THR A 208 -10.85 13.22 -7.98
CA THR A 208 -11.92 12.50 -8.69
C THR A 208 -12.11 11.07 -8.17
N ALA A 209 -13.17 10.41 -8.66
CA ALA A 209 -13.38 8.97 -8.47
C ALA A 209 -12.21 8.10 -8.95
N TYR A 210 -11.34 8.59 -9.84
CA TYR A 210 -10.16 7.84 -10.31
C TYR A 210 -9.18 7.55 -9.16
N VAL A 211 -8.87 8.56 -8.35
CA VAL A 211 -7.98 8.42 -7.17
C VAL A 211 -8.60 7.47 -6.14
N VAL A 212 -9.91 7.57 -5.96
CA VAL A 212 -10.66 6.66 -5.07
C VAL A 212 -10.53 5.22 -5.55
N ALA A 213 -10.76 4.96 -6.84
CA ALA A 213 -10.67 3.65 -7.43
C ALA A 213 -9.25 3.06 -7.30
N HIS A 214 -8.23 3.82 -7.69
CA HIS A 214 -6.82 3.45 -7.57
C HIS A 214 -6.50 2.98 -6.14
N PHE A 215 -6.81 3.80 -5.15
CA PHE A 215 -6.51 3.53 -3.75
C PHE A 215 -7.27 2.31 -3.20
N HIS A 216 -8.51 2.11 -3.63
CA HIS A 216 -9.28 0.93 -3.22
C HIS A 216 -8.67 -0.36 -3.76
N PHE A 217 -8.21 -0.39 -5.01
CA PHE A 217 -7.53 -1.57 -5.56
C PHE A 217 -6.22 -1.90 -4.84
N VAL A 218 -5.34 -0.91 -4.62
CA VAL A 218 -4.00 -1.17 -4.07
C VAL A 218 -3.98 -1.32 -2.56
N LEU A 219 -4.66 -0.43 -1.83
CA LEU A 219 -4.53 -0.37 -0.37
C LEU A 219 -5.68 -1.06 0.33
N SER A 220 -6.92 -0.61 0.11
CA SER A 220 -8.08 -1.17 0.82
C SER A 220 -8.20 -2.66 0.55
N ILE A 221 -8.34 -3.03 -0.73
CA ILE A 221 -8.50 -4.43 -1.15
C ILE A 221 -7.20 -5.21 -0.96
N GLY A 222 -6.04 -4.64 -1.32
CA GLY A 222 -4.75 -5.31 -1.16
C GLY A 222 -4.47 -5.73 0.30
N ALA A 223 -4.61 -4.79 1.25
CA ALA A 223 -4.40 -5.08 2.67
C ALA A 223 -5.47 -6.03 3.22
N ILE A 224 -6.74 -5.88 2.83
CA ILE A 224 -7.83 -6.77 3.27
C ILE A 224 -7.61 -8.20 2.74
N LEU A 225 -7.24 -8.38 1.48
CA LEU A 225 -6.96 -9.70 0.92
C LEU A 225 -5.81 -10.38 1.66
N ALA A 226 -4.72 -9.65 1.92
CA ALA A 226 -3.60 -10.19 2.69
C ALA A 226 -3.99 -10.53 4.14
N LEU A 227 -4.84 -9.72 4.77
CA LEU A 227 -5.37 -10.00 6.11
C LEU A 227 -6.23 -11.27 6.12
N ILE A 228 -7.17 -11.41 5.17
CA ILE A 228 -7.99 -12.62 5.03
C ILE A 228 -7.11 -13.83 4.76
N ALA A 229 -6.08 -13.70 3.90
CA ALA A 229 -5.11 -14.76 3.64
C ALA A 229 -4.36 -15.15 4.92
N PHE A 230 -3.91 -14.18 5.72
CA PHE A 230 -3.23 -14.42 6.98
C PHE A 230 -4.12 -15.11 8.00
N ILE A 231 -5.37 -14.68 8.17
CA ILE A 231 -6.33 -15.34 9.07
C ILE A 231 -6.58 -16.78 8.61
N ALA A 232 -6.86 -16.97 7.32
CA ALA A 232 -7.14 -18.29 6.76
C ALA A 232 -5.94 -19.25 6.85
N TYR A 233 -4.73 -18.71 6.78
CA TYR A 233 -3.48 -19.47 6.92
C TYR A 233 -3.14 -19.74 8.39
N SER A 234 -3.18 -18.73 9.26
CA SER A 234 -2.81 -18.82 10.67
C SER A 234 -3.74 -19.72 11.48
N GLN A 235 -5.04 -19.74 11.20
CA GLN A 235 -5.97 -20.69 11.83
C GLN A 235 -5.54 -22.14 11.60
N ARG A 236 -4.86 -22.46 10.47
CA ARG A 236 -4.40 -23.82 10.18
C ARG A 236 -3.13 -24.20 10.94
N LEU A 237 -2.39 -23.19 11.40
CA LEU A 237 -1.14 -23.37 12.15
C LEU A 237 -1.39 -23.42 13.65
N MET A 238 -2.31 -22.59 14.17
CA MET A 238 -2.43 -22.33 15.60
C MET A 238 -3.79 -22.68 16.20
N LEU A 239 -4.83 -22.85 15.38
CA LEU A 239 -6.22 -23.00 15.84
C LEU A 239 -6.89 -24.19 15.15
N GLU A 240 -8.18 -24.38 15.44
CA GLU A 240 -9.04 -25.25 14.64
C GLU A 240 -9.44 -24.56 13.32
N VAL A 241 -9.65 -25.36 12.28
CA VAL A 241 -9.98 -24.85 10.94
C VAL A 241 -11.46 -24.49 10.86
N VAL A 242 -11.76 -23.19 10.95
CA VAL A 242 -13.11 -22.64 10.79
C VAL A 242 -13.38 -22.30 9.31
N ILE A 243 -12.49 -21.54 8.68
CA ILE A 243 -12.62 -21.17 7.26
C ILE A 243 -12.00 -22.30 6.42
N THR A 244 -12.86 -23.14 5.85
CA THR A 244 -12.42 -24.31 5.07
C THR A 244 -11.86 -23.92 3.71
N ASN A 245 -10.98 -24.75 3.17
CA ASN A 245 -10.41 -24.53 1.83
C ASN A 245 -11.49 -24.52 0.74
N ARG A 246 -12.57 -25.30 0.90
CA ARG A 246 -13.70 -25.34 -0.04
C ARG A 246 -14.48 -24.04 -0.05
N CYS A 247 -14.71 -23.44 1.13
CA CYS A 247 -15.36 -22.13 1.23
C CYS A 247 -14.59 -21.07 0.46
N LEU A 248 -13.26 -21.01 0.64
CA LEU A 248 -12.41 -20.05 -0.07
C LEU A 248 -12.41 -20.26 -1.58
N ILE A 249 -12.42 -21.51 -2.07
CA ILE A 249 -12.48 -21.80 -3.52
C ILE A 249 -13.71 -21.14 -4.18
N VAL A 250 -14.83 -21.03 -3.45
CA VAL A 250 -16.05 -20.41 -3.95
C VAL A 250 -16.06 -18.90 -3.70
N LEU A 251 -15.66 -18.47 -2.50
CA LEU A 251 -15.78 -17.07 -2.07
C LEU A 251 -14.82 -16.14 -2.82
N ILE A 252 -13.58 -16.56 -3.07
CA ILE A 252 -12.55 -15.67 -3.60
C ILE A 252 -12.85 -15.21 -5.04
N PRO A 253 -13.25 -16.07 -5.99
CA PRO A 253 -13.67 -15.61 -7.31
C PRO A 253 -14.84 -14.63 -7.28
N VAL A 254 -15.85 -14.89 -6.43
CA VAL A 254 -17.01 -13.99 -6.27
C VAL A 254 -16.57 -12.62 -5.75
N MET A 255 -15.69 -12.59 -4.75
CA MET A 255 -15.14 -11.35 -4.21
C MET A 255 -14.34 -10.57 -5.26
N VAL A 256 -13.50 -11.24 -6.07
CA VAL A 256 -12.75 -10.57 -7.14
C VAL A 256 -13.69 -9.96 -8.19
N ILE A 257 -14.74 -10.69 -8.59
CA ILE A 257 -15.74 -10.16 -9.52
C ILE A 257 -16.44 -8.94 -8.91
N ALA A 258 -16.85 -9.01 -7.64
CA ALA A 258 -17.49 -7.90 -6.95
C ALA A 258 -16.57 -6.66 -6.85
N ILE A 259 -15.28 -6.86 -6.55
CA ILE A 259 -14.26 -5.81 -6.55
C ILE A 259 -14.17 -5.14 -7.92
N LEU A 260 -14.07 -5.93 -9.00
CA LEU A 260 -13.97 -5.41 -10.35
C LEU A 260 -15.22 -4.62 -10.74
N ILE A 261 -16.42 -5.14 -10.48
CA ILE A 261 -17.67 -4.46 -10.83
C ILE A 261 -17.87 -3.19 -9.98
N THR A 262 -17.38 -3.15 -8.75
CA THR A 262 -17.54 -1.97 -7.87
C THR A 262 -16.56 -0.84 -8.23
N PHE A 263 -15.28 -1.16 -8.39
CA PHE A 263 -14.23 -0.13 -8.47
C PHE A 263 -13.74 0.15 -9.89
N THR A 264 -13.96 -0.74 -10.87
CA THR A 264 -13.61 -0.44 -12.26
C THR A 264 -14.44 0.72 -12.83
N PRO A 265 -15.77 0.80 -12.61
CA PRO A 265 -16.57 1.94 -13.06
C PRO A 265 -16.08 3.29 -12.56
N MET A 266 -15.56 3.35 -11.33
CA MET A 266 -15.04 4.59 -10.74
C MET A 266 -13.85 5.18 -11.51
N HIS A 267 -13.04 4.37 -12.20
CA HIS A 267 -11.99 4.91 -13.08
C HIS A 267 -12.59 5.65 -14.28
N PHE A 268 -13.64 5.12 -14.89
CA PHE A 268 -14.32 5.78 -16.01
C PHE A 268 -15.03 7.07 -15.54
N LEU A 269 -15.72 7.02 -14.40
CA LEU A 269 -16.32 8.19 -13.78
C LEU A 269 -15.27 9.26 -13.42
N GLY A 270 -14.07 8.82 -13.01
CA GLY A 270 -12.95 9.73 -12.76
C GLY A 270 -12.46 10.46 -14.02
N PHE A 271 -12.45 9.81 -15.18
CA PHE A 271 -12.17 10.47 -16.46
C PHE A 271 -13.29 11.43 -16.91
N ALA A 272 -14.53 11.19 -16.47
CA ALA A 272 -15.62 12.14 -16.56
C ALA A 272 -15.57 13.24 -15.47
N THR A 273 -14.46 13.31 -14.72
CA THR A 273 -14.21 14.31 -13.67
C THR A 273 -15.21 14.28 -12.50
N LEU A 274 -15.82 13.12 -12.21
CA LEU A 274 -16.70 12.96 -11.06
C LEU A 274 -15.94 13.22 -9.75
N PRO A 275 -16.28 14.27 -8.98
CA PRO A 275 -15.54 14.65 -7.78
C PRO A 275 -15.79 13.68 -6.62
N ARG A 276 -14.79 13.50 -5.75
CA ARG A 276 -14.93 12.69 -4.52
C ARG A 276 -15.67 13.47 -3.41
N ARG A 277 -16.21 12.73 -2.44
CA ARG A 277 -16.84 13.28 -1.21
C ARG A 277 -18.08 14.15 -1.46
N ILE A 278 -18.76 13.95 -2.59
CA ILE A 278 -20.03 14.56 -2.89
C ILE A 278 -21.15 13.54 -2.62
N PRO A 279 -22.21 13.89 -1.86
CA PRO A 279 -23.29 12.97 -1.53
C PRO A 279 -24.31 12.80 -2.66
N ASP A 280 -24.37 13.73 -3.62
CA ASP A 280 -25.38 13.76 -4.68
C ASP A 280 -24.79 14.34 -5.99
N TYR A 281 -25.07 13.71 -7.11
CA TYR A 281 -24.58 14.09 -8.43
C TYR A 281 -25.75 14.37 -9.37
N GLY A 282 -25.59 15.32 -10.29
CA GLY A 282 -26.62 15.57 -11.29
C GLY A 282 -26.83 14.35 -12.20
N ASP A 283 -28.06 14.16 -12.67
CA ASP A 283 -28.48 12.99 -13.47
C ASP A 283 -27.71 12.82 -14.80
N GLU A 284 -26.97 13.85 -15.23
CA GLU A 284 -26.20 13.87 -16.49
C GLU A 284 -24.74 13.40 -16.34
N VAL A 285 -24.29 13.04 -15.13
CA VAL A 285 -22.90 12.61 -14.85
C VAL A 285 -22.76 11.09 -14.70
#